data_AF-A0A9P3LM79-F1
#
_entry.id   AF-A0A9P3LM79-F1
#
_cell.length_a   1.000
_cell.length_b   1.000
_cell.length_c   1.000
_cell.angle_alpha   90.00
_cell.angle_beta   90.00
_cell.angle_gamma   90.00
#
_symmetry.space_group_name_H-M   'P 1'
#
loop_
_entity.id
_entity.type
_entity.pdbx_description
1 polymer ?
#
loop_
_entity_poly.entity_id
_entity_poly.type
_entity_poly.pdbx_seq_one_letter_code
_entity_poly.pdbx_strand_id
1 'polypeptide(L)'
;MYAHVPLLRVPNELLLHIKDSIDHTDLLSHVCYYQLHPRTQACYASDDARGRFWETLLYENGLGFAFFGPRITARTDLRQAAIEHAKHAWECKHLACGQARLQLNKRQLDIARQALKPAEWSGATGSIFSADRDSFVPCICDNNIFDSINFNHAFPPEERDWERRSKLVGDCAFLQAGGDGWRTSDLVRHHPIALASFATFPPINRCRILHDFLPEDGDTYVEVENGQGVTVNDFLTALAAILNELVSTDAVGDLIRHSDYWDLLRPFPPTWTHEEATLAVHRAGHWFQVNLWEGVLFDGCDSDGMFCDLCFRKKPLPPDVFSHIKQYMYPKAE
;
A
#
# COMPACT_ATOMS: atom_id res chain seq x y z
N MET A 1 36.67 -22.19 -34.33
CA MET A 1 37.13 -21.27 -33.27
C MET A 1 36.25 -20.04 -33.37
N TYR A 2 35.22 -19.92 -32.51
CA TYR A 2 34.33 -18.76 -32.56
C TYR A 2 35.04 -17.60 -31.87
N ALA A 3 35.27 -16.50 -32.59
CA ALA A 3 35.83 -15.30 -32.00
C ALA A 3 34.79 -14.71 -31.05
N HIS A 4 35.13 -14.63 -29.75
CA HIS A 4 34.30 -13.92 -28.77
C HIS A 4 34.36 -12.43 -29.08
N VAL A 5 33.30 -11.88 -29.68
CA VAL A 5 33.13 -10.43 -29.84
C VAL A 5 32.51 -9.91 -28.54
N PRO A 6 33.18 -9.03 -27.79
CA PRO A 6 32.59 -8.42 -26.60
C PRO A 6 31.32 -7.65 -26.97
N LEU A 7 30.27 -7.74 -26.14
CA LEU A 7 28.99 -7.05 -26.34
C LEU A 7 29.18 -5.56 -26.67
N LEU A 8 30.16 -4.91 -26.05
CA LEU A 8 30.44 -3.48 -26.23
C LEU A 8 31.14 -3.12 -27.56
N ARG A 9 31.51 -4.11 -28.38
CA ARG A 9 32.08 -3.90 -29.73
C ARG A 9 31.05 -4.08 -30.84
N VAL A 10 29.82 -4.46 -30.53
CA VAL A 10 28.76 -4.56 -31.54
C VAL A 10 28.29 -3.15 -31.96
N PRO A 11 27.77 -2.98 -33.20
CA PRO A 11 27.14 -1.73 -33.65
C PRO A 11 25.93 -1.32 -32.79
N ASN A 12 25.56 -0.04 -32.80
CA ASN A 12 24.43 0.48 -32.00
C ASN A 12 23.10 -0.16 -32.40
N GLU A 13 22.94 -0.53 -33.66
CA GLU A 13 21.77 -1.21 -34.22
C GLU A 13 21.57 -2.58 -33.54
N LEU A 14 22.66 -3.31 -33.29
CA LEU A 14 22.59 -4.58 -32.56
C LEU A 14 22.31 -4.36 -31.06
N LEU A 15 22.82 -3.29 -30.47
CA LEU A 15 22.47 -2.92 -29.08
C LEU A 15 20.99 -2.54 -28.95
N LEU A 16 20.43 -1.82 -29.93
CA LEU A 16 19.00 -1.52 -29.99
C LEU A 16 18.19 -2.80 -30.17
N HIS A 17 18.61 -3.69 -31.07
CA HIS A 17 17.93 -4.97 -31.27
C HIS A 17 17.91 -5.84 -30.00
N ILE A 18 19.00 -5.84 -29.21
CA ILE A 18 19.05 -6.53 -27.92
C ILE A 18 18.06 -5.89 -26.94
N LYS A 19 18.03 -4.56 -26.82
CA LYS A 19 17.04 -3.85 -25.99
C LYS A 19 15.62 -4.24 -26.37
N ASP A 20 15.31 -4.21 -27.66
CA ASP A 20 13.95 -4.46 -28.19
C ASP A 20 13.56 -5.95 -28.08
N SER A 21 14.52 -6.85 -27.87
CA SER A 21 14.27 -8.26 -27.58
C SER A 21 13.96 -8.55 -26.11
N ILE A 22 14.23 -7.60 -25.20
CA ILE A 22 13.81 -7.67 -23.80
C ILE A 22 12.32 -7.37 -23.76
N ASP A 23 11.56 -8.17 -23.01
CA ASP A 23 10.14 -7.91 -22.80
C ASP A 23 9.94 -6.51 -22.22
N HIS A 24 9.12 -5.69 -22.88
CA HIS A 24 8.89 -4.28 -22.54
C HIS A 24 8.36 -4.04 -21.11
N THR A 25 7.91 -5.09 -20.42
CA THR A 25 7.45 -5.05 -19.03
C THR A 25 8.46 -5.67 -18.05
N ASP A 26 9.61 -6.18 -18.50
CA ASP A 26 10.65 -6.74 -17.63
C ASP A 26 11.55 -5.64 -17.06
N LEU A 27 11.13 -5.08 -15.92
CA LEU A 27 11.84 -4.04 -15.21
C LEU A 27 13.30 -4.40 -14.91
N LEU A 28 13.54 -5.63 -14.44
CA LEU A 28 14.86 -6.03 -13.96
C LEU A 28 15.85 -6.18 -15.12
N SER A 29 15.42 -6.78 -16.22
CA SER A 29 16.26 -6.92 -17.42
C SER A 29 16.55 -5.57 -18.06
N HIS A 30 15.56 -4.68 -18.14
CA HIS A 30 15.77 -3.33 -18.68
C HIS A 30 16.72 -2.49 -17.83
N VAL A 31 16.57 -2.50 -16.50
CA VAL A 31 17.52 -1.81 -15.61
C VAL A 31 18.92 -2.40 -15.72
N CYS A 32 19.04 -3.73 -15.72
CA CYS A 32 20.32 -4.40 -15.90
C CYS A 32 20.99 -3.95 -17.20
N TYR A 33 20.29 -4.03 -18.32
CA TYR A 33 20.79 -3.63 -19.64
C TYR A 33 21.19 -2.14 -19.68
N TYR A 34 20.35 -1.27 -19.12
CA TYR A 34 20.64 0.16 -19.00
C TYR A 34 21.94 0.43 -18.21
N GLN A 35 22.20 -0.32 -17.14
CA GLN A 35 23.37 -0.10 -16.28
C GLN A 35 24.69 -0.66 -16.84
N LEU A 36 24.66 -1.47 -17.90
CA LEU A 36 25.87 -2.11 -18.44
C LEU A 36 26.92 -1.11 -18.96
N HIS A 37 26.51 -0.10 -19.74
CA HIS A 37 27.44 0.81 -20.42
C HIS A 37 26.74 2.08 -20.92
N PRO A 38 27.43 3.24 -21.05
CA PRO A 38 26.83 4.45 -21.64
C PRO A 38 26.20 4.27 -23.03
N ARG A 39 26.71 3.31 -23.82
CA ARG A 39 26.11 2.96 -25.12
C ARG A 39 24.75 2.28 -25.01
N THR A 40 24.54 1.42 -24.00
CA THR A 40 23.24 0.80 -23.75
C THR A 40 22.26 1.79 -23.14
N GLN A 41 22.74 2.76 -22.34
CA GLN A 41 21.93 3.88 -21.87
C GLN A 41 21.39 4.73 -23.02
N ALA A 42 22.23 4.99 -24.04
CA ALA A 42 21.83 5.75 -25.22
C ALA A 42 20.70 5.07 -26.01
N CYS A 43 20.53 3.75 -25.91
CA CYS A 43 19.41 3.01 -26.53
C CYS A 43 18.03 3.39 -25.96
N TYR A 44 17.98 4.04 -24.79
CA TYR A 44 16.75 4.52 -24.18
C TYR A 44 16.48 6.00 -24.47
N ALA A 45 17.47 6.75 -24.95
CA ALA A 45 17.38 8.21 -25.09
C ALA A 45 16.31 8.67 -26.09
N SER A 46 16.01 7.87 -27.12
CA SER A 46 14.95 8.17 -28.10
C SER A 46 13.55 8.13 -27.50
N ASP A 47 13.34 7.23 -26.54
CA ASP A 47 12.02 6.94 -25.96
C ASP A 47 11.81 7.73 -24.65
N ASP A 48 12.90 8.25 -24.09
CA ASP A 48 12.98 8.88 -22.78
C ASP A 48 12.86 10.42 -22.82
N ALA A 49 12.44 11.01 -23.94
CA ALA A 49 12.32 12.47 -24.08
C ALA A 49 11.46 13.15 -22.97
N ARG A 50 10.66 12.36 -22.24
CA ARG A 50 9.87 12.79 -21.08
C ARG A 50 9.80 11.78 -19.93
N GLY A 51 10.66 10.76 -19.84
CA GLY A 51 10.50 9.71 -18.82
C GLY A 51 9.47 8.63 -19.13
N ARG A 52 8.76 8.72 -20.27
CA ARG A 52 7.61 7.86 -20.60
C ARG A 52 7.92 6.37 -20.64
N PHE A 53 9.10 6.01 -21.12
CA PHE A 53 9.52 4.60 -21.12
C PHE A 53 9.57 4.05 -19.69
N TRP A 54 10.23 4.75 -18.77
CA TRP A 54 10.37 4.34 -17.38
C TRP A 54 9.05 4.41 -16.60
N GLU A 55 8.23 5.41 -16.91
CA GLU A 55 6.85 5.51 -16.42
C GLU A 55 6.06 4.25 -16.80
N THR A 56 5.99 3.94 -18.09
CA THR A 56 5.28 2.76 -18.59
C THR A 56 5.84 1.48 -17.96
N LEU A 57 7.16 1.34 -17.90
CA LEU A 57 7.81 0.17 -17.34
C LEU A 57 7.46 -0.08 -15.87
N LEU A 58 7.48 0.98 -15.05
CA LEU A 58 7.10 0.90 -13.63
C LEU A 58 5.60 0.61 -13.47
N TYR A 59 4.75 1.26 -14.26
CA TYR A 59 3.30 1.04 -14.26
C TYR A 59 2.96 -0.40 -14.61
N GLU A 60 3.58 -0.98 -15.65
CA GLU A 60 3.40 -2.39 -16.06
C GLU A 60 3.91 -3.40 -15.02
N ASN A 61 4.71 -2.95 -14.05
CA ASN A 61 5.14 -3.74 -12.88
C ASN A 61 4.28 -3.44 -11.63
N GLY A 62 3.18 -2.71 -11.80
CA GLY A 62 2.22 -2.34 -10.77
C GLY A 62 2.81 -1.41 -9.71
N LEU A 63 3.70 -0.50 -10.12
CA LEU A 63 4.32 0.49 -9.26
C LEU A 63 3.86 1.90 -9.62
N GLY A 64 3.40 2.65 -8.63
CA GLY A 64 3.15 4.08 -8.71
C GLY A 64 4.37 4.92 -8.32
N PHE A 65 4.30 6.23 -8.60
CA PHE A 65 5.46 7.14 -8.57
C PHE A 65 5.44 8.17 -7.43
N ALA A 66 4.34 8.25 -6.68
CA ALA A 66 4.11 9.29 -5.66
C ALA A 66 4.98 9.11 -4.39
N PHE A 67 5.70 7.99 -4.27
CA PHE A 67 6.44 7.62 -3.06
C PHE A 67 7.60 8.58 -2.68
N PHE A 68 8.11 9.40 -3.60
CA PHE A 68 9.28 10.27 -3.33
C PHE A 68 8.96 11.61 -2.60
N GLY A 69 7.76 11.76 -2.03
CA GLY A 69 7.38 12.84 -1.11
C GLY A 69 7.07 14.20 -1.77
N PRO A 70 6.63 15.21 -0.99
CA PRO A 70 6.19 16.53 -1.50
C PRO A 70 7.29 17.39 -2.12
N ARG A 71 8.53 16.87 -2.21
CA ARG A 71 9.65 17.48 -2.94
C ARG A 71 9.81 16.94 -4.37
N ILE A 72 8.82 16.21 -4.89
CA ILE A 72 8.74 15.85 -6.31
C ILE A 72 8.40 17.11 -7.13
N THR A 73 9.39 17.97 -7.32
CA THR A 73 9.30 19.10 -8.26
C THR A 73 9.53 18.56 -9.67
N ALA A 74 8.46 18.38 -10.47
CA ALA A 74 8.42 18.32 -11.95
C ALA A 74 9.46 17.49 -12.74
N ARG A 75 10.35 16.73 -12.09
CA ARG A 75 11.53 16.13 -12.72
C ARG A 75 12.12 14.98 -11.90
N THR A 76 11.28 14.23 -11.19
CA THR A 76 11.72 12.93 -10.65
C THR A 76 12.24 12.11 -11.81
N ASP A 77 13.51 11.70 -11.73
CA ASP A 77 14.10 10.82 -12.72
C ASP A 77 13.46 9.44 -12.51
N LEU A 78 12.33 9.17 -13.18
CA LEU A 78 11.59 7.90 -13.09
C LEU A 78 12.50 6.69 -13.36
N ARG A 79 13.54 6.90 -14.16
CA ARG A 79 14.65 5.97 -14.37
C ARG A 79 15.42 5.65 -13.10
N GLN A 80 15.73 6.66 -12.28
CA GLN A 80 16.39 6.47 -10.99
C GLN A 80 15.50 5.68 -10.03
N ALA A 81 14.19 5.96 -10.01
CA ALA A 81 13.22 5.16 -9.25
C ALA A 81 13.20 3.70 -9.72
N ALA A 82 13.14 3.47 -11.04
CA ALA A 82 13.22 2.12 -11.62
C ALA A 82 14.51 1.39 -11.21
N ILE A 83 15.65 2.09 -11.24
CA ILE A 83 16.94 1.56 -10.78
C ILE A 83 16.90 1.17 -9.29
N GLU A 84 16.35 2.03 -8.43
CA GLU A 84 16.26 1.78 -6.99
C GLU A 84 15.34 0.61 -6.68
N HIS A 85 14.18 0.52 -7.34
CA HIS A 85 13.28 -0.62 -7.21
C HIS A 85 13.92 -1.92 -7.70
N ALA A 86 14.61 -1.91 -8.84
CA ALA A 86 15.29 -3.11 -9.33
C ALA A 86 16.40 -3.59 -8.39
N LYS A 87 17.23 -2.67 -7.87
CA LYS A 87 18.26 -3.01 -6.86
C LYS A 87 17.63 -3.62 -5.61
N HIS A 88 16.59 -2.97 -5.08
CA HIS A 88 15.88 -3.50 -3.92
C HIS A 88 15.22 -4.86 -4.22
N ALA A 89 14.72 -5.08 -5.43
CA ALA A 89 14.11 -6.34 -5.84
C ALA A 89 15.09 -7.51 -5.79
N TRP A 90 16.36 -7.27 -6.14
CA TRP A 90 17.41 -8.28 -6.07
C TRP A 90 17.87 -8.59 -4.64
N GLU A 91 17.76 -7.63 -3.73
CA GLU A 91 18.25 -7.75 -2.35
C GLU A 91 17.17 -8.24 -1.37
N CYS A 92 15.91 -7.82 -1.57
CA CYS A 92 14.82 -8.07 -0.64
C CYS A 92 14.25 -9.48 -0.81
N LYS A 93 14.30 -10.27 0.28
CA LYS A 93 13.78 -11.64 0.31
C LYS A 93 12.34 -11.76 0.83
N HIS A 94 11.74 -10.65 1.25
CA HIS A 94 10.39 -10.66 1.82
C HIS A 94 9.34 -10.91 0.71
N LEU A 95 8.43 -11.88 0.89
CA LEU A 95 7.47 -12.27 -0.16
C LEU A 95 6.50 -11.15 -0.55
N ALA A 96 6.10 -10.32 0.42
CA ALA A 96 5.28 -9.14 0.16
C ALA A 96 6.05 -7.95 -0.45
N CYS A 97 7.36 -8.08 -0.69
CA CYS A 97 8.21 -7.10 -1.35
C CYS A 97 9.12 -7.79 -2.39
N GLY A 98 10.13 -7.09 -2.89
CA GLY A 98 11.16 -7.69 -3.73
C GLY A 98 10.66 -8.13 -5.11
N GLN A 99 11.37 -9.10 -5.71
CA GLN A 99 11.02 -9.67 -7.01
C GLN A 99 9.68 -10.42 -7.01
N ALA A 100 9.34 -11.12 -5.93
CA ALA A 100 8.09 -11.87 -5.81
C ALA A 100 6.87 -10.93 -5.92
N ARG A 101 6.93 -9.78 -5.24
CA ARG A 101 5.88 -8.75 -5.32
C ARG A 101 5.76 -8.16 -6.73
N LEU A 102 6.86 -7.85 -7.42
CA LEU A 102 6.81 -7.35 -8.80
C LEU A 102 6.11 -8.33 -9.75
N GLN A 103 6.43 -9.63 -9.64
CA GLN A 103 5.79 -10.66 -10.45
C GLN A 103 4.30 -10.80 -10.13
N LEU A 104 3.93 -10.72 -8.86
CA LEU A 104 2.53 -10.77 -8.44
C LEU A 104 1.75 -9.55 -8.95
N ASN A 105 2.29 -8.34 -8.79
CA ASN A 105 1.68 -7.11 -9.27
C ASN A 105 1.43 -7.16 -10.79
N LYS A 106 2.44 -7.56 -11.56
CA LYS A 106 2.33 -7.73 -13.01
C LYS A 106 1.23 -8.73 -13.37
N ARG A 107 1.19 -9.88 -12.69
CA ARG A 107 0.15 -10.89 -12.90
C ARG A 107 -1.26 -10.35 -12.61
N GLN A 108 -1.42 -9.56 -11.55
CA GLN A 108 -2.72 -8.96 -11.21
C GLN A 108 -3.14 -7.91 -12.24
N LEU A 109 -2.21 -7.10 -12.74
CA LEU A 109 -2.48 -6.19 -13.87
C LEU A 109 -2.90 -6.94 -15.12
N ASP A 110 -2.22 -8.04 -15.46
CA ASP A 110 -2.58 -8.85 -16.63
C ASP A 110 -3.98 -9.48 -16.49
N ILE A 111 -4.34 -9.96 -15.29
CA ILE A 111 -5.69 -10.46 -14.99
C ILE A 111 -6.73 -9.35 -15.14
N ALA A 112 -6.50 -8.19 -14.52
CA ALA A 112 -7.40 -7.04 -14.63
C ALA A 112 -7.57 -6.58 -16.09
N ARG A 113 -6.48 -6.57 -16.86
CA ARG A 113 -6.47 -6.19 -18.28
C ARG A 113 -7.25 -7.18 -19.16
N GLN A 114 -7.21 -8.47 -18.83
CA GLN A 114 -8.00 -9.50 -19.53
C GLN A 114 -9.48 -9.43 -19.17
N ALA A 115 -9.80 -9.01 -17.94
CA ALA A 115 -11.18 -8.85 -17.47
C ALA A 115 -11.86 -7.59 -18.04
N LEU A 116 -11.09 -6.54 -18.31
CA LEU A 116 -11.57 -5.25 -18.82
C LEU A 116 -11.55 -5.18 -20.35
N LYS A 117 -12.54 -4.53 -20.97
CA LYS A 117 -12.48 -4.21 -22.40
C LYS A 117 -11.41 -3.13 -22.65
N PRO A 118 -10.76 -3.08 -23.83
CA PRO A 118 -9.75 -2.07 -24.13
C PRO A 118 -10.19 -0.61 -23.93
N ALA A 119 -11.46 -0.29 -24.22
CA ALA A 119 -12.03 1.04 -24.02
C ALA A 119 -12.15 1.40 -22.52
N GLU A 120 -12.43 0.42 -21.67
CA GLU A 120 -12.55 0.57 -20.22
C GLU A 120 -11.15 0.75 -19.60
N TRP A 121 -10.13 0.04 -20.10
CA TRP A 121 -8.74 0.19 -19.66
C TRP A 121 -8.18 1.61 -19.90
N SER A 122 -8.43 2.20 -21.07
CA SER A 122 -7.96 3.55 -21.40
C SER A 122 -8.68 4.67 -20.63
N GLY A 123 -9.89 4.39 -20.12
CA GLY A 123 -10.67 5.30 -19.29
C GLY A 123 -10.55 5.02 -17.78
N ALA A 124 -9.82 3.96 -17.38
CA ALA A 124 -9.73 3.47 -16.01
C ALA A 124 -9.13 4.44 -15.01
N THR A 125 -8.32 5.38 -15.49
CA THR A 125 -7.70 6.40 -14.65
C THR A 125 -8.66 7.56 -14.30
N GLY A 126 -9.93 7.53 -14.70
CA GLY A 126 -10.88 8.53 -14.19
C GLY A 126 -12.35 8.39 -14.59
N SER A 127 -12.70 7.50 -15.51
CA SER A 127 -14.04 7.43 -16.12
C SER A 127 -14.73 6.06 -16.00
N ILE A 128 -14.09 5.02 -15.46
CA ILE A 128 -14.77 3.71 -15.24
C ILE A 128 -15.99 3.86 -14.30
N PHE A 129 -15.96 4.88 -13.44
CA PHE A 129 -16.97 5.08 -12.41
C PHE A 129 -18.23 5.84 -12.88
N SER A 130 -18.29 6.30 -14.13
CA SER A 130 -19.48 7.03 -14.63
C SER A 130 -20.58 6.11 -15.19
N ALA A 131 -20.43 4.78 -15.08
CA ALA A 131 -21.42 3.82 -15.56
C ALA A 131 -22.32 3.37 -14.39
N ASP A 132 -23.63 3.45 -14.61
CA ASP A 132 -24.76 3.01 -13.77
C ASP A 132 -24.39 2.25 -12.47
N ARG A 133 -24.86 2.75 -11.32
CA ARG A 133 -24.66 2.17 -9.96
C ARG A 133 -25.02 0.69 -9.83
N ASP A 134 -25.82 0.15 -10.75
CA ASP A 134 -26.25 -1.25 -10.76
C ASP A 134 -25.31 -2.19 -11.56
N SER A 135 -24.31 -1.64 -12.25
CA SER A 135 -23.32 -2.38 -13.03
C SER A 135 -22.03 -2.52 -12.23
N PHE A 136 -22.07 -3.29 -11.14
CA PHE A 136 -20.88 -3.65 -10.35
C PHE A 136 -19.76 -4.07 -11.32
N VAL A 137 -18.66 -3.32 -11.37
CA VAL A 137 -17.51 -3.62 -12.24
C VAL A 137 -16.76 -4.77 -11.56
N PRO A 138 -16.89 -6.04 -11.99
CA PRO A 138 -16.49 -7.22 -11.20
C PRO A 138 -14.97 -7.45 -11.16
N CYS A 139 -14.15 -6.47 -11.52
CA CYS A 139 -12.75 -6.68 -11.86
C CYS A 139 -11.78 -5.76 -11.12
N ILE A 140 -12.22 -5.04 -10.08
CA ILE A 140 -11.28 -4.40 -9.17
C ILE A 140 -10.88 -5.44 -8.13
N CYS A 141 -9.64 -5.89 -8.22
CA CYS A 141 -9.01 -6.72 -7.22
C CYS A 141 -8.21 -5.84 -6.27
N ASP A 142 -8.34 -6.10 -4.98
CA ASP A 142 -7.49 -5.52 -3.97
C ASP A 142 -6.07 -6.04 -4.04
N ASN A 143 -5.11 -5.21 -3.61
CA ASN A 143 -3.76 -5.68 -3.41
C ASN A 143 -3.68 -6.42 -2.07
N ASN A 144 -3.49 -7.74 -2.13
CA ASN A 144 -3.28 -8.62 -0.96
C ASN A 144 -2.05 -8.25 -0.07
N ILE A 145 -1.33 -7.19 -0.42
CA ILE A 145 -0.34 -6.59 0.46
C ILE A 145 -0.96 -6.08 1.76
N PHE A 146 -2.24 -5.66 1.76
CA PHE A 146 -2.92 -5.22 2.98
C PHE A 146 -3.09 -6.35 4.00
N ASP A 147 -3.31 -7.58 3.55
CA ASP A 147 -3.31 -8.80 4.39
C ASP A 147 -1.91 -9.08 4.97
N SER A 148 -0.88 -8.66 4.24
CA SER A 148 0.51 -8.81 4.65
C SER A 148 0.98 -7.69 5.57
N ILE A 149 0.19 -6.64 5.79
CA ILE A 149 0.53 -5.53 6.68
C ILE A 149 -0.02 -5.83 8.07
N ASN A 150 0.72 -5.43 9.10
CA ASN A 150 0.25 -5.47 10.48
C ASN A 150 0.77 -4.24 11.22
N PHE A 151 0.00 -3.76 12.18
CA PHE A 151 0.40 -2.66 13.03
C PHE A 151 0.71 -3.27 14.39
N ASN A 152 2.00 -3.48 14.72
CA ASN A 152 2.62 -4.30 15.79
C ASN A 152 2.10 -4.05 17.23
N HIS A 153 0.79 -3.95 17.42
CA HIS A 153 0.03 -3.62 18.63
C HIS A 153 0.54 -2.43 19.46
N ALA A 154 1.60 -1.75 19.04
CA ALA A 154 2.35 -0.76 19.78
C ALA A 154 2.37 0.51 18.95
N PHE A 155 1.21 1.15 18.85
CA PHE A 155 1.20 2.59 18.60
C PHE A 155 1.89 3.24 19.81
N PRO A 156 2.97 4.02 19.61
CA PRO A 156 3.73 4.56 20.72
C PRO A 156 2.80 5.40 21.63
N PRO A 157 2.87 5.21 22.96
CA PRO A 157 2.11 6.05 23.88
C PRO A 157 2.51 7.51 23.69
N GLU A 158 1.56 8.42 23.94
CA GLU A 158 1.67 9.86 23.67
C GLU A 158 3.00 10.48 24.11
N GLU A 159 3.98 10.53 23.21
CA GLU A 159 5.08 11.49 23.34
C GLU A 159 4.62 12.82 22.75
N ARG A 160 4.81 13.89 23.52
CA ARG A 160 4.47 15.26 23.18
C ARG A 160 5.29 15.73 21.97
N ASP A 161 4.90 15.37 20.76
CA ASP A 161 5.45 16.04 19.58
C ASP A 161 4.52 15.96 18.38
N TRP A 162 3.90 17.09 18.07
CA TRP A 162 3.06 17.29 16.89
C TRP A 162 3.89 17.21 15.59
N GLU A 163 5.22 17.39 15.66
CA GLU A 163 6.13 17.23 14.52
C GLU A 163 6.40 15.76 14.14
N ARG A 164 6.14 14.79 15.04
CA ARG A 164 6.25 13.35 14.71
C ARG A 164 5.04 12.80 13.96
N ARG A 165 3.89 13.50 13.96
CA ARG A 165 2.61 13.02 13.43
C ARG A 165 2.63 12.60 11.95
N SER A 166 3.54 13.16 11.15
CA SER A 166 3.71 12.83 9.73
C SER A 166 4.58 11.60 9.45
N LYS A 167 5.31 11.05 10.43
CA LYS A 167 6.26 9.93 10.23
C LYS A 167 5.72 8.55 10.64
N LEU A 168 4.48 8.48 11.16
CA LEU A 168 4.09 7.37 12.04
C LEU A 168 3.71 6.06 11.36
N VAL A 169 3.11 6.03 10.17
CA VAL A 169 2.66 4.74 9.62
C VAL A 169 3.78 3.86 9.09
N GLY A 170 4.78 4.43 8.43
CA GLY A 170 5.98 3.68 8.05
C GLY A 170 6.75 3.11 9.25
N ASP A 171 6.51 3.66 10.44
CA ASP A 171 7.19 3.33 11.70
C ASP A 171 6.36 2.36 12.57
N CYS A 172 5.07 2.18 12.27
CA CYS A 172 4.19 1.27 12.99
C CYS A 172 3.61 0.13 12.15
N ALA A 173 3.68 0.21 10.82
CA ALA A 173 3.29 -0.86 9.90
C ALA A 173 4.47 -1.78 9.58
N PHE A 174 4.24 -3.08 9.69
CA PHE A 174 5.21 -4.16 9.44
C PHE A 174 4.65 -5.11 8.40
N LEU A 175 5.52 -5.68 7.57
CA LEU A 175 5.15 -6.81 6.72
C LEU A 175 5.24 -8.12 7.51
N GLN A 176 4.24 -8.97 7.35
CA GLN A 176 4.18 -10.28 8.00
C GLN A 176 5.20 -11.24 7.37
N ALA A 177 6.25 -11.60 8.11
CA ALA A 177 7.31 -12.50 7.66
C ALA A 177 7.04 -14.00 7.92
N GLY A 178 5.84 -14.36 8.41
CA GLY A 178 5.44 -15.76 8.67
C GLY A 178 6.17 -16.44 9.85
N GLY A 179 6.87 -15.67 10.70
CA GLY A 179 7.57 -16.15 11.89
C GLY A 179 7.10 -15.50 13.19
N ASP A 180 7.56 -16.04 14.32
CA ASP A 180 7.24 -15.55 15.66
C ASP A 180 8.04 -14.27 15.97
N GLY A 181 7.48 -13.11 15.62
CA GLY A 181 7.97 -11.81 16.06
C GLY A 181 8.25 -10.80 14.93
N TRP A 182 8.22 -9.53 15.30
CA TRP A 182 8.38 -8.39 14.40
C TRP A 182 9.81 -7.87 14.47
N ARG A 183 10.49 -7.75 13.34
CA ARG A 183 11.83 -7.14 13.29
C ARG A 183 11.75 -5.74 12.73
N THR A 184 12.67 -4.87 13.13
CA THR A 184 12.79 -3.54 12.52
C THR A 184 12.99 -3.62 11.01
N SER A 185 13.65 -4.68 10.52
CA SER A 185 13.82 -4.93 9.08
C SER A 185 12.50 -5.15 8.33
N ASP A 186 11.44 -5.53 9.04
CA ASP A 186 10.13 -5.84 8.48
C ASP A 186 9.21 -4.61 8.44
N LEU A 187 9.66 -3.46 8.97
CA LEU A 187 8.92 -2.21 8.85
C LEU A 187 8.67 -1.89 7.38
N VAL A 188 7.42 -1.59 7.04
CA VAL A 188 6.97 -1.35 5.66
C VAL A 188 7.79 -0.24 4.99
N ARG A 189 8.26 0.77 5.73
CA ARG A 189 9.16 1.84 5.21
C ARG A 189 10.48 1.33 4.62
N HIS A 190 10.93 0.13 5.00
CA HIS A 190 12.13 -0.50 4.44
C HIS A 190 11.83 -1.36 3.20
N HIS A 191 10.57 -1.39 2.78
CA HIS A 191 10.07 -2.16 1.65
C HIS A 191 9.50 -1.23 0.56
N PRO A 192 10.34 -0.48 -0.17
CA PRO A 192 9.90 0.52 -1.15
C PRO A 192 9.05 -0.06 -2.29
N ILE A 193 9.24 -1.33 -2.67
CA ILE A 193 8.38 -1.98 -3.68
C ILE A 193 6.98 -2.22 -3.12
N ALA A 194 6.87 -2.63 -1.86
CA ALA A 194 5.59 -2.80 -1.19
C ALA A 194 4.83 -1.45 -1.16
N LEU A 195 5.51 -0.39 -0.73
CA LEU A 195 4.93 0.96 -0.65
C LEU A 195 4.56 1.56 -1.99
N ALA A 196 5.38 1.36 -3.01
CA ALA A 196 5.10 1.85 -4.36
C ALA A 196 4.07 1.01 -5.10
N SER A 197 3.71 -0.18 -4.62
CA SER A 197 2.69 -1.01 -5.28
C SER A 197 1.35 -0.29 -5.33
N PHE A 198 0.60 -0.46 -6.41
CA PHE A 198 -0.79 0.04 -6.46
C PHE A 198 -1.65 -0.63 -5.38
N ALA A 199 -2.58 0.13 -4.80
CA ALA A 199 -3.51 -0.39 -3.79
C ALA A 199 -4.52 -1.38 -4.41
N THR A 200 -4.80 -1.25 -5.71
CA THR A 200 -5.74 -2.07 -6.46
C THR A 200 -5.25 -2.38 -7.87
N PHE A 201 -5.89 -3.38 -8.48
CA PHE A 201 -5.69 -3.79 -9.87
C PHE A 201 -7.06 -3.89 -10.57
N PRO A 202 -7.35 -3.07 -11.61
CA PRO A 202 -6.49 -2.01 -12.14
C PRO A 202 -6.25 -0.89 -11.11
N PRO A 203 -5.18 -0.08 -11.28
CA PRO A 203 -4.94 1.04 -10.38
C PRO A 203 -6.05 2.08 -10.53
N ILE A 204 -6.62 2.48 -9.39
CA ILE A 204 -7.62 3.54 -9.31
C ILE A 204 -6.98 4.85 -8.89
N ASN A 205 -7.56 5.97 -9.28
CA ASN A 205 -7.02 7.27 -8.94
C ASN A 205 -7.59 7.87 -7.67
N ARG A 206 -8.68 7.31 -7.14
CA ARG A 206 -9.34 7.82 -5.94
C ARG A 206 -9.93 6.70 -5.11
N CYS A 207 -9.72 6.78 -3.79
CA CYS A 207 -10.18 5.82 -2.79
C CYS A 207 -10.72 6.59 -1.58
N ARG A 208 -11.82 6.13 -1.00
CA ARG A 208 -12.37 6.61 0.26
C ARG A 208 -12.21 5.51 1.30
N ILE A 209 -11.50 5.82 2.37
CA ILE A 209 -11.31 4.92 3.50
C ILE A 209 -12.42 5.23 4.50
N LEU A 210 -13.42 4.35 4.56
CA LEU A 210 -14.52 4.43 5.51
C LEU A 210 -14.00 4.09 6.91
N HIS A 211 -14.48 4.82 7.92
CA HIS A 211 -14.15 4.52 9.31
C HIS A 211 -15.26 4.95 10.27
N ASP A 212 -15.52 4.13 11.29
CA ASP A 212 -16.57 4.37 12.28
C ASP A 212 -16.11 5.16 13.52
N PHE A 213 -14.94 5.80 13.45
CA PHE A 213 -14.32 6.44 14.63
C PHE A 213 -14.94 7.81 15.02
N LEU A 214 -15.84 8.36 14.22
CA LEU A 214 -16.43 9.69 14.42
C LEU A 214 -17.96 9.63 14.64
N PRO A 215 -18.52 10.48 15.51
CA PRO A 215 -19.90 10.36 16.01
C PRO A 215 -21.00 11.05 15.16
N GLU A 216 -20.77 11.39 13.89
CA GLU A 216 -21.77 12.15 13.11
C GLU A 216 -22.64 11.26 12.20
N ASP A 217 -23.90 11.66 12.01
CA ASP A 217 -24.86 11.07 11.06
C ASP A 217 -24.35 11.21 9.62
N GLY A 218 -23.47 10.31 9.19
CA GLY A 218 -22.96 10.23 7.82
C GLY A 218 -21.75 9.31 7.70
N ASP A 219 -21.49 8.83 6.48
CA ASP A 219 -20.29 8.02 6.19
C ASP A 219 -19.04 8.90 6.42
N THR A 220 -18.33 8.70 7.54
CA THR A 220 -17.05 9.37 7.74
C THR A 220 -15.95 8.65 6.99
N TYR A 221 -15.26 9.39 6.12
CA TYR A 221 -14.21 8.85 5.28
C TYR A 221 -13.03 9.81 5.12
N VAL A 222 -11.88 9.22 4.84
CA VAL A 222 -10.72 9.96 4.33
C VAL A 222 -10.55 9.64 2.85
N GLU A 223 -10.55 10.69 2.04
CA GLU A 223 -10.33 10.59 0.61
C GLU A 223 -8.83 10.58 0.28
N VAL A 224 -8.43 9.66 -0.59
CA VAL A 224 -7.08 9.48 -1.10
C VAL A 224 -7.14 9.66 -2.61
N GLU A 225 -6.42 10.64 -3.15
CA GLU A 225 -6.37 10.89 -4.58
C GLU A 225 -4.93 10.85 -5.10
N ASN A 226 -4.72 10.11 -6.18
CA ASN A 226 -3.48 10.06 -6.92
C ASN A 226 -3.78 9.82 -8.40
N GLY A 227 -3.53 10.84 -9.24
CA GLY A 227 -3.82 10.78 -10.68
C GLY A 227 -3.04 9.72 -11.47
N GLN A 228 -2.06 9.05 -10.86
CA GLN A 228 -1.29 7.95 -11.46
C GLN A 228 -1.67 6.57 -10.90
N GLY A 229 -2.64 6.51 -10.01
CA GLY A 229 -3.02 5.30 -9.27
C GLY A 229 -2.62 5.41 -7.80
N VAL A 230 -3.60 5.24 -6.91
CA VAL A 230 -3.41 5.16 -5.46
C VAL A 230 -2.48 3.99 -5.14
N THR A 231 -1.39 4.30 -4.43
CA THR A 231 -0.42 3.31 -3.97
C THR A 231 -0.72 2.87 -2.54
N VAL A 232 -0.10 1.78 -2.11
CA VAL A 232 -0.11 1.34 -0.71
C VAL A 232 0.38 2.45 0.21
N ASN A 233 1.41 3.21 -0.20
CA ASN A 233 1.89 4.33 0.58
C ASN A 233 0.85 5.45 0.73
N ASP A 234 0.13 5.79 -0.34
CA ASP A 234 -0.91 6.82 -0.31
C ASP A 234 -2.02 6.42 0.66
N PHE A 235 -2.48 5.16 0.55
CA PHE A 235 -3.47 4.59 1.45
C PHE A 235 -3.00 4.60 2.91
N LEU A 236 -1.78 4.12 3.18
CA LEU A 236 -1.21 4.06 4.51
C LEU A 236 -0.98 5.47 5.11
N THR A 237 -0.65 6.45 4.28
CA THR A 237 -0.51 7.85 4.71
C THR A 237 -1.85 8.45 5.11
N ALA A 238 -2.91 8.18 4.34
CA ALA A 238 -4.26 8.59 4.69
C ALA A 238 -4.78 7.88 5.95
N LEU A 239 -4.55 6.57 6.05
CA LEU A 239 -4.85 5.81 7.26
C LEU A 239 -4.12 6.39 8.48
N ALA A 240 -2.88 6.84 8.33
CA ALA A 240 -2.15 7.52 9.41
C ALA A 240 -2.91 8.70 10.00
N ALA A 241 -3.59 9.48 9.15
CA ALA A 241 -4.38 10.63 9.58
C ALA A 241 -5.53 10.17 10.48
N ILE A 242 -6.29 9.16 10.02
CA ILE A 242 -7.39 8.54 10.76
C ILE A 242 -6.90 8.04 12.12
N LEU A 243 -5.80 7.27 12.14
CA LEU A 243 -5.29 6.62 13.35
C LEU A 243 -4.90 7.61 14.46
N ASN A 244 -4.62 8.86 14.12
CA ASN A 244 -4.29 9.90 15.08
C ASN A 244 -5.50 10.65 15.64
N GLU A 245 -6.69 10.45 15.08
CA GLU A 245 -7.92 11.09 15.52
C GLU A 245 -8.34 10.61 16.91
N LEU A 246 -8.92 11.53 17.68
CA LEU A 246 -9.51 11.22 18.99
C LEU A 246 -10.86 10.55 18.75
N VAL A 247 -11.09 9.41 19.40
CA VAL A 247 -12.39 8.73 19.36
C VAL A 247 -13.26 9.33 20.46
N SER A 248 -14.46 9.78 20.09
CA SER A 248 -15.40 10.30 21.08
C SER A 248 -15.97 9.17 21.93
N THR A 249 -16.39 9.49 23.15
CA THR A 249 -17.10 8.57 24.05
C THR A 249 -18.36 7.98 23.38
N ASP A 250 -19.05 8.80 22.58
CA ASP A 250 -20.23 8.36 21.82
C ASP A 250 -19.85 7.38 20.71
N ALA A 251 -18.78 7.65 19.95
CA ALA A 251 -18.28 6.73 18.92
C ALA A 251 -17.84 5.38 19.51
N VAL A 252 -17.21 5.37 20.69
CA VAL A 252 -16.94 4.10 21.41
C VAL A 252 -18.25 3.39 21.80
N GLY A 253 -19.24 4.15 22.24
CA GLY A 253 -20.59 3.63 22.50
C GLY A 253 -21.23 3.02 21.26
N ASP A 254 -21.11 3.67 20.11
CA ASP A 254 -21.60 3.17 18.83
C ASP A 254 -20.83 1.94 18.36
N LEU A 255 -19.51 1.90 18.49
CA LEU A 255 -18.70 0.72 18.19
C LEU A 255 -19.12 -0.48 19.05
N ILE A 256 -19.44 -0.26 20.33
CA ILE A 256 -19.98 -1.29 21.22
C ILE A 256 -21.38 -1.73 20.73
N ARG A 257 -22.28 -0.79 20.45
CA ARG A 257 -23.66 -1.07 20.00
C ARG A 257 -23.73 -1.77 18.65
N HIS A 258 -22.93 -1.34 17.67
CA HIS A 258 -22.87 -1.94 16.34
C HIS A 258 -22.23 -3.35 16.40
N SER A 259 -21.36 -3.61 17.39
CA SER A 259 -20.85 -4.96 17.64
C SER A 259 -21.91 -5.93 18.19
N ASP A 260 -23.01 -5.44 18.76
CA ASP A 260 -24.10 -6.29 19.28
C ASP A 260 -24.91 -6.96 18.15
N TYR A 261 -24.85 -6.45 16.91
CA TYR A 261 -25.44 -7.12 15.74
C TYR A 261 -24.63 -8.34 15.28
N TRP A 262 -23.37 -8.42 15.70
CA TRP A 262 -22.45 -9.50 15.38
C TRP A 262 -21.87 -10.06 16.67
N ASP A 263 -22.62 -10.87 17.41
CA ASP A 263 -22.19 -11.45 18.71
C ASP A 263 -20.80 -12.13 18.68
N LEU A 264 -20.31 -12.51 17.49
CA LEU A 264 -18.97 -13.06 17.25
C LEU A 264 -17.83 -12.02 17.28
N LEU A 265 -18.15 -10.73 17.18
CA LEU A 265 -17.21 -9.64 16.98
C LEU A 265 -17.15 -8.64 18.14
N ARG A 266 -17.84 -8.85 19.27
CA ARG A 266 -17.73 -7.96 20.45
C ARG A 266 -16.25 -7.69 20.76
N PRO A 267 -15.75 -6.46 20.52
CA PRO A 267 -14.32 -6.18 20.51
C PRO A 267 -13.77 -6.14 21.93
N PHE A 268 -14.62 -5.85 22.92
CA PHE A 268 -14.27 -5.77 24.33
C PHE A 268 -14.78 -6.98 25.13
N PRO A 269 -14.09 -7.37 26.22
CA PRO A 269 -14.64 -8.31 27.18
C PRO A 269 -15.94 -7.78 27.80
N PRO A 270 -16.92 -8.66 28.11
CA PRO A 270 -18.15 -8.23 28.79
C PRO A 270 -17.92 -7.72 30.21
N THR A 271 -16.72 -7.95 30.76
CA THR A 271 -16.29 -7.43 32.06
C THR A 271 -15.86 -5.97 32.01
N TRP A 272 -15.58 -5.41 30.83
CA TRP A 272 -15.21 -4.01 30.70
C TRP A 272 -16.46 -3.13 30.70
N THR A 273 -16.44 -2.10 31.51
CA THR A 273 -17.41 -1.01 31.49
C THR A 273 -17.20 -0.13 30.26
N HIS A 274 -18.21 0.69 29.92
CA HIS A 274 -18.11 1.67 28.83
C HIS A 274 -16.95 2.68 29.06
N GLU A 275 -16.73 3.08 30.30
CA GLU A 275 -15.61 3.95 30.69
C GLU A 275 -14.25 3.27 30.45
N GLU A 276 -14.13 1.98 30.79
CA GLU A 276 -12.89 1.21 30.57
C GLU A 276 -12.62 0.99 29.07
N ALA A 277 -13.66 0.70 28.27
CA ALA A 277 -13.53 0.61 26.81
C ALA A 277 -13.09 1.95 26.19
N THR A 278 -13.66 3.05 26.65
CA THR A 278 -13.28 4.41 26.23
C THR A 278 -11.85 4.74 26.60
N LEU A 279 -11.41 4.34 27.80
CA LEU A 279 -10.03 4.51 28.25
C LEU A 279 -9.05 3.70 27.40
N ALA A 280 -9.43 2.48 27.00
CA ALA A 280 -8.61 1.63 26.14
C ALA A 280 -8.49 2.18 24.70
N VAL A 281 -9.52 2.87 24.19
CA VAL A 281 -9.58 3.36 22.81
C VAL A 281 -9.72 4.88 22.74
N HIS A 282 -8.76 5.61 23.32
CA HIS A 282 -8.77 7.07 23.25
C HIS A 282 -8.54 7.63 21.82
N ARG A 283 -7.82 6.89 20.97
CA ARG A 283 -7.51 7.26 19.58
C ARG A 283 -7.88 6.12 18.65
N ALA A 284 -8.17 6.43 17.38
CA ALA A 284 -8.50 5.40 16.40
C ALA A 284 -7.39 4.35 16.26
N GLY A 285 -6.11 4.76 16.37
CA GLY A 285 -4.97 3.83 16.38
C GLY A 285 -4.98 2.86 17.56
N HIS A 286 -5.56 3.22 18.71
CA HIS A 286 -5.72 2.29 19.82
C HIS A 286 -6.71 1.16 19.52
N TRP A 287 -7.54 1.28 18.48
CA TRP A 287 -8.39 0.19 18.01
C TRP A 287 -7.60 -1.06 17.60
N PHE A 288 -6.39 -0.86 17.05
CA PHE A 288 -5.46 -1.93 16.65
C PHE A 288 -4.80 -2.62 17.86
N GLN A 289 -4.98 -2.06 19.06
CA GLN A 289 -4.56 -2.69 20.31
C GLN A 289 -5.60 -3.67 20.82
N VAL A 290 -6.88 -3.39 20.57
CA VAL A 290 -8.04 -4.19 21.00
C VAL A 290 -8.57 -5.15 19.93
N ASN A 291 -8.22 -4.93 18.67
CA ASN A 291 -8.55 -5.81 17.54
C ASN A 291 -7.31 -6.21 16.74
N LEU A 292 -7.41 -7.32 16.01
CA LEU A 292 -6.44 -7.77 15.03
C LEU A 292 -6.80 -7.18 13.66
N TRP A 293 -5.88 -6.48 13.03
CA TRP A 293 -5.99 -6.08 11.63
C TRP A 293 -6.04 -7.32 10.73
N GLU A 294 -7.03 -7.40 9.85
CA GLU A 294 -7.13 -8.47 8.84
C GLU A 294 -6.84 -7.98 7.43
N GLY A 295 -6.98 -6.68 7.17
CA GLY A 295 -6.76 -6.12 5.85
C GLY A 295 -7.75 -5.00 5.55
N VAL A 296 -7.96 -4.78 4.27
CA VAL A 296 -8.92 -3.81 3.73
C VAL A 296 -9.94 -4.61 2.93
N LEU A 297 -11.23 -4.39 3.19
CA LEU A 297 -12.30 -4.89 2.34
C LEU A 297 -12.76 -3.79 1.41
N PHE A 298 -13.04 -4.15 0.18
CA PHE A 298 -13.45 -3.23 -0.87
C PHE A 298 -14.95 -3.37 -1.02
N ASP A 299 -15.70 -2.39 -0.56
CA ASP A 299 -17.17 -2.46 -0.45
C ASP A 299 -17.89 -1.95 -1.71
N GLY A 300 -17.12 -1.41 -2.67
CA GLY A 300 -17.62 -1.08 -3.99
C GLY A 300 -17.03 0.21 -4.54
N CYS A 301 -17.71 0.77 -5.53
CA CYS A 301 -17.33 2.04 -6.14
C CYS A 301 -18.55 2.83 -6.61
N ASP A 302 -18.46 4.15 -6.52
CA ASP A 302 -19.39 5.10 -7.13
C ASP A 302 -18.66 6.05 -8.08
N SER A 303 -19.38 7.01 -8.65
CA SER A 303 -18.84 8.05 -9.55
C SER A 303 -17.65 8.82 -8.98
N ASP A 304 -17.53 8.84 -7.66
CA ASP A 304 -16.58 9.66 -6.96
C ASP A 304 -15.42 8.84 -6.39
N GLY A 305 -15.37 7.53 -6.62
CA GLY A 305 -14.25 6.68 -6.26
C GLY A 305 -14.66 5.34 -5.68
N MET A 306 -13.69 4.66 -5.09
CA MET A 306 -13.86 3.34 -4.51
C MET A 306 -13.92 3.43 -3.00
N PHE A 307 -14.76 2.61 -2.37
CA PHE A 307 -14.93 2.53 -0.92
C PHE A 307 -14.17 1.35 -0.35
N CYS A 308 -13.45 1.63 0.74
CA CYS A 308 -12.67 0.66 1.48
C CYS A 308 -13.06 0.67 2.94
N ASP A 309 -13.43 -0.49 3.45
CA ASP A 309 -13.61 -0.74 4.87
C ASP A 309 -12.35 -1.33 5.49
N LEU A 310 -12.10 -0.95 6.74
CA LEU A 310 -11.02 -1.53 7.54
C LEU A 310 -11.51 -2.82 8.19
N CYS A 311 -10.86 -3.95 7.89
CA CYS A 311 -11.26 -5.24 8.43
C CYS A 311 -10.51 -5.60 9.71
N PHE A 312 -11.29 -6.04 10.69
CA PHE A 312 -10.79 -6.39 12.00
C PHE A 312 -11.37 -7.72 12.47
N ARG A 313 -10.52 -8.50 13.15
CA ARG A 313 -10.94 -9.67 13.92
C ARG A 313 -10.71 -9.46 15.40
N LYS A 314 -11.55 -10.09 16.20
CA LYS A 314 -11.45 -10.09 17.66
C LYS A 314 -10.07 -10.55 18.13
N LYS A 315 -9.45 -9.71 18.96
CA LYS A 315 -8.24 -10.08 19.71
C LYS A 315 -8.65 -10.67 21.07
N PRO A 316 -7.96 -11.71 21.57
CA PRO A 316 -8.14 -12.12 22.96
C PRO A 316 -7.58 -11.03 23.89
N LEU A 317 -8.46 -10.42 24.68
CA LEU A 317 -8.11 -9.35 25.63
C LEU A 317 -8.12 -9.89 27.07
N PRO A 318 -7.27 -9.34 27.95
CA PRO A 318 -7.31 -9.67 29.37
C PRO A 318 -8.64 -9.22 29.99
N PRO A 319 -9.09 -9.88 31.07
CA PRO A 319 -10.37 -9.56 31.71
C PRO A 319 -10.41 -8.14 32.31
N ASP A 320 -9.25 -7.58 32.67
CA ASP A 320 -9.11 -6.24 33.23
C ASP A 320 -8.40 -5.28 32.25
N VAL A 321 -8.92 -4.05 32.15
CA VAL A 321 -8.40 -3.04 31.23
C VAL A 321 -7.00 -2.56 31.62
N PHE A 322 -6.67 -2.56 32.91
CA PHE A 322 -5.36 -2.08 33.38
C PHE A 322 -4.23 -3.00 32.93
N SER A 323 -4.43 -4.32 32.95
CA SER A 323 -3.48 -5.28 32.39
C SER A 323 -3.33 -5.09 30.88
N HIS A 324 -4.42 -4.78 30.18
CA HIS A 324 -4.37 -4.43 28.76
C HIS A 324 -3.53 -3.18 28.51
N ILE A 325 -3.80 -2.07 29.20
CA ILE A 325 -3.09 -0.80 29.00
C ILE A 325 -1.61 -0.94 29.39
N LYS A 326 -1.33 -1.64 30.49
CA LYS A 326 0.04 -1.82 31.02
C LYS A 326 0.98 -2.47 30.02
N GLN A 327 0.48 -3.35 29.15
CA GLN A 327 1.31 -4.04 28.15
C GLN A 327 1.85 -3.08 27.06
N TYR A 328 1.22 -1.92 26.86
CA TYR A 328 1.62 -0.92 25.86
C TYR A 328 2.35 0.28 26.45
N MET A 329 2.11 0.60 27.72
CA MET A 329 2.84 1.67 28.42
C MET A 329 4.30 1.31 28.74
N TYR A 330 4.58 0.02 28.93
CA TYR A 330 5.90 -0.47 29.27
C TYR A 330 6.29 -1.60 28.32
N PRO A 331 6.59 -1.29 27.04
CA PRO A 331 7.09 -2.30 26.13
C PRO A 331 8.31 -2.95 26.76
N LYS A 332 8.31 -4.28 26.83
CA LYS A 332 9.47 -5.03 27.33
C LYS A 332 10.66 -4.59 26.47
N ALA A 333 11.74 -4.13 27.10
CA ALA A 333 12.99 -3.88 26.38
C ALA A 333 13.45 -5.24 25.84
N GLU A 334 13.35 -5.42 24.53
CA GLU A 334 13.86 -6.59 23.81
C GLU A 334 15.38 -6.53 23.64
#